data_AF-A0A353RG47-F1
#
_entry.id   AF-A0A353RG47-F1
#
_cell.length_a   1.000
_cell.length_b   1.000
_cell.length_c   1.000
_cell.angle_alpha   90.00
_cell.angle_beta   90.00
_cell.angle_gamma   90.00
#
_symmetry.space_group_name_H-M   'P 1'
#
loop_
_entity.id
_entity.type
_entity.pdbx_description
1 polymer ?
#
loop_
_entity_poly.entity_id
_entity_poly.type
_entity_poly.pdbx_seq_one_letter_code
_entity_poly.pdbx_strand_id
1 'polypeptide(L)'
;TVRNSRFAEEALKTSLLAEIPAGNSGDAFRRMRSAALHQAPDAGIFLVTGVCSGDGGDAVAAGFAASLAQTGKTVLAVDADLHDPQLASRAGLAVGKTLADVLGGSCPLEQAAAAVPSQPGLSVLAGSPVKDASPADLFAGEKFRKLLADAAGRYDYVVLCAPADADYPDAENLAGRSQAVILTIRYGSTPFQSMKEACRRIAVA
;
A
#
# COMPACT_ATOMS: atom_id res chain seq x y z
N THR A 1 9.59 -18.19 13.00
CA THR A 1 9.37 -17.32 11.83
C THR A 1 8.62 -18.10 10.76
N VAL A 2 7.91 -17.43 9.85
CA VAL A 2 7.19 -18.10 8.77
C VAL A 2 8.19 -18.67 7.78
N ARG A 3 8.09 -19.98 7.51
CA ARG A 3 9.00 -20.71 6.61
C ARG A 3 8.26 -21.57 5.57
N ASN A 4 6.94 -21.55 5.60
CA ASN A 4 6.07 -22.35 4.74
C ASN A 4 4.78 -21.56 4.51
N SER A 5 4.50 -21.19 3.26
CA SER A 5 3.28 -20.49 2.84
C SER A 5 2.04 -21.27 3.20
N ARG A 6 1.96 -22.54 2.80
CA ARG A 6 0.78 -23.40 3.01
C ARG A 6 0.39 -23.45 4.48
N PHE A 7 1.37 -23.58 5.38
CA PHE A 7 1.09 -23.54 6.82
C PHE A 7 0.48 -22.21 7.24
N ALA A 8 1.01 -21.08 6.76
CA ALA A 8 0.49 -19.77 7.09
C ALA A 8 -0.93 -19.56 6.54
N GLU A 9 -1.19 -20.00 5.30
CA GLU A 9 -2.51 -19.95 4.66
C GLU A 9 -3.55 -20.75 5.45
N GLU A 10 -3.24 -22.01 5.79
CA GLU A 10 -4.14 -22.89 6.54
C GLU A 10 -4.40 -22.35 7.95
N ALA A 11 -3.36 -21.87 8.63
CA ALA A 11 -3.47 -21.44 10.02
C ALA A 11 -4.20 -20.09 10.20
N LEU A 12 -4.11 -19.20 9.20
CA LEU A 12 -4.72 -17.87 9.26
C LEU A 12 -5.97 -17.74 8.37
N LYS A 13 -6.30 -18.78 7.59
CA LYS A 13 -7.39 -18.76 6.61
C LYS A 13 -7.28 -17.59 5.63
N THR A 14 -6.04 -17.26 5.27
CA THR A 14 -5.71 -16.22 4.29
C THR A 14 -5.11 -16.88 3.05
N SER A 15 -5.29 -16.27 1.89
CA SER A 15 -4.72 -16.79 0.63
C SER A 15 -3.38 -16.13 0.34
N LEU A 16 -2.40 -16.93 -0.06
CA LEU A 16 -1.15 -16.42 -0.60
C LEU A 16 -1.41 -15.84 -1.99
N LEU A 17 -1.15 -14.53 -2.14
CA LEU A 17 -1.33 -13.86 -3.43
C LEU A 17 -0.15 -14.13 -4.39
N ALA A 18 1.07 -14.06 -3.88
CA ALA A 18 2.29 -14.35 -4.62
C ALA A 18 3.50 -14.49 -3.69
N GLU A 19 4.57 -15.12 -4.19
CA GLU A 19 5.91 -15.04 -3.62
C GLU A 19 6.76 -14.10 -4.48
N ILE A 20 7.35 -13.08 -3.85
CA ILE A 20 8.17 -12.08 -4.55
C ILE A 20 9.65 -12.44 -4.35
N PRO A 21 10.34 -12.95 -5.38
CA PRO A 21 11.76 -13.31 -5.25
C PRO A 21 12.64 -12.05 -5.17
N ALA A 22 13.84 -12.19 -4.61
CA ALA A 22 14.87 -11.17 -4.72
C ALA A 22 15.42 -11.15 -6.16
N GLY A 23 14.89 -10.27 -7.03
CA GLY A 23 15.34 -10.14 -8.42
C GLY A 23 14.24 -9.76 -9.40
N ASN A 24 14.15 -10.44 -10.54
CA ASN A 24 13.13 -10.19 -11.56
C ASN A 24 11.74 -10.63 -11.07
N SER A 25 11.01 -9.68 -10.50
CA SER A 25 9.70 -9.92 -9.87
C SER A 25 8.51 -9.61 -10.78
N GLY A 26 8.72 -9.35 -12.08
CA GLY A 26 7.64 -8.94 -12.99
C GLY A 26 6.50 -9.95 -13.10
N ASP A 27 6.82 -11.23 -13.27
CA ASP A 27 5.82 -12.31 -13.29
C ASP A 27 5.17 -12.52 -11.92
N ALA A 28 5.92 -12.34 -10.84
CA ALA A 28 5.40 -12.45 -9.49
C ALA A 28 4.33 -11.39 -9.21
N PHE A 29 4.56 -10.14 -9.62
CA PHE A 29 3.57 -9.07 -9.50
C PHE A 29 2.36 -9.27 -10.43
N ARG A 30 2.54 -9.83 -11.63
CA ARG A 30 1.41 -10.22 -12.50
C ARG A 30 0.52 -11.28 -11.84
N ARG A 31 1.11 -12.28 -11.19
CA ARG A 31 0.38 -13.31 -10.43
C ARG A 31 -0.33 -12.68 -9.23
N MET A 32 0.37 -11.85 -8.47
CA MET A 32 -0.17 -11.12 -7.33
C MET A 32 -1.41 -10.30 -7.72
N ARG A 33 -1.32 -9.53 -8.82
CA ARG A 33 -2.45 -8.79 -9.39
C ARG A 33 -3.64 -9.68 -9.70
N SER A 34 -3.41 -10.79 -10.42
CA SER A 34 -4.50 -11.70 -10.77
C SER A 34 -5.16 -12.31 -9.55
N ALA A 35 -4.39 -12.69 -8.52
CA ALA A 35 -4.92 -13.26 -7.29
C ALA A 35 -5.69 -12.21 -6.47
N ALA A 36 -5.13 -11.00 -6.33
CA ALA A 36 -5.77 -9.91 -5.60
C ALA A 36 -7.13 -9.53 -6.21
N LEU A 37 -7.19 -9.34 -7.53
CA LEU A 37 -8.43 -9.02 -8.25
C LEU A 37 -9.43 -10.20 -8.28
N HIS A 38 -8.97 -11.44 -8.13
CA HIS A 38 -9.87 -12.58 -7.99
C HIS A 38 -10.52 -12.62 -6.60
N GLN A 39 -9.73 -12.35 -5.56
CA GLN A 39 -10.20 -12.36 -4.16
C GLN A 39 -11.07 -11.14 -3.83
N ALA A 40 -10.80 -10.00 -4.47
CA ALA A 40 -11.51 -8.75 -4.26
C ALA A 40 -11.85 -8.08 -5.61
N PRO A 41 -12.81 -8.63 -6.38
CA PRO A 41 -13.12 -8.18 -7.75
C PRO A 41 -13.67 -6.76 -7.82
N ASP A 42 -14.37 -6.32 -6.77
CA ASP A 42 -14.96 -4.98 -6.68
C ASP A 42 -14.04 -3.97 -5.98
N ALA A 43 -12.83 -4.38 -5.58
CA ALA A 43 -11.91 -3.51 -4.87
C ALA A 43 -11.21 -2.52 -5.82
N GLY A 44 -11.49 -1.22 -5.64
CA GLY A 44 -10.77 -0.11 -6.24
C GLY A 44 -9.70 0.50 -5.32
N ILE A 45 -9.74 0.24 -4.01
CA ILE A 45 -8.76 0.76 -3.04
C ILE A 45 -8.10 -0.41 -2.30
N PHE A 46 -6.78 -0.56 -2.49
CA PHE A 46 -5.96 -1.57 -1.83
C PHE A 46 -5.02 -0.91 -0.82
N LEU A 47 -4.93 -1.49 0.37
CA LEU A 47 -3.87 -1.19 1.33
C LEU A 47 -2.79 -2.27 1.23
N VAL A 48 -1.53 -1.86 1.23
CA VAL A 48 -0.36 -2.73 1.34
C VAL A 48 0.43 -2.32 2.58
N THR A 49 0.69 -3.27 3.47
CA THR A 49 1.51 -3.06 4.67
C THR A 49 2.32 -4.33 4.98
N GLY A 50 3.51 -4.14 5.56
CA GLY A 50 4.30 -5.25 6.09
C GLY A 50 3.89 -5.60 7.52
N VAL A 51 4.02 -6.86 7.89
CA VAL A 51 3.83 -7.26 9.31
C VAL A 51 4.94 -6.66 10.17
N CYS A 52 6.19 -6.72 9.71
CA CYS A 52 7.35 -6.14 10.38
C CYS A 52 8.12 -5.22 9.42
N SER A 53 8.86 -4.26 10.01
CA SER A 53 9.86 -3.51 9.27
C SER A 53 10.79 -4.42 8.48
N GLY A 54 11.00 -4.09 7.21
CA GLY A 54 11.77 -4.92 6.28
C GLY A 54 10.99 -6.03 5.60
N ASP A 55 9.68 -6.18 5.80
CA ASP A 55 8.86 -7.15 5.04
C ASP A 55 8.57 -6.70 3.59
N GLY A 56 9.13 -5.57 3.17
CA GLY A 56 9.10 -5.08 1.79
C GLY A 56 7.75 -4.53 1.35
N GLY A 57 6.92 -4.06 2.29
CA GLY A 57 5.59 -3.50 2.01
C GLY A 57 5.60 -2.42 0.92
N ASP A 58 6.56 -1.51 0.99
CA ASP A 58 6.79 -0.44 0.01
C ASP A 58 7.18 -0.95 -1.38
N ALA A 59 8.08 -1.93 -1.47
CA ALA A 59 8.48 -2.56 -2.72
C ALA A 59 7.32 -3.34 -3.35
N VAL A 60 6.52 -4.01 -2.52
CA VAL A 60 5.34 -4.76 -2.94
C VAL A 60 4.23 -3.81 -3.39
N ALA A 61 4.00 -2.70 -2.68
CA ALA A 61 3.03 -1.67 -3.07
C ALA A 61 3.37 -1.07 -4.42
N ALA A 62 4.63 -0.67 -4.62
CA ALA A 62 5.10 -0.13 -5.90
C ALA A 62 4.96 -1.14 -7.05
N GLY A 63 5.36 -2.40 -6.84
CA GLY A 63 5.26 -3.45 -7.85
C GLY A 63 3.82 -3.84 -8.18
N PHE A 64 2.94 -3.88 -7.17
CA PHE A 64 1.52 -4.13 -7.35
C PHE A 64 0.85 -3.00 -8.14
N ALA A 65 1.08 -1.74 -7.77
CA ALA A 65 0.57 -0.57 -8.49
C ALA A 65 1.05 -0.54 -9.96
N ALA A 66 2.34 -0.81 -10.19
CA ALA A 66 2.92 -0.95 -11.52
C ALA A 66 2.23 -2.05 -12.33
N SER A 67 1.97 -3.20 -11.71
CA SER A 67 1.30 -4.31 -12.39
C SER A 67 -0.14 -3.97 -12.75
N LEU A 68 -0.88 -3.23 -11.91
CA LEU A 68 -2.22 -2.74 -12.25
C LEU A 68 -2.17 -1.81 -13.46
N ALA A 69 -1.26 -0.84 -13.48
CA ALA A 69 -1.10 0.10 -14.58
C ALA A 69 -0.75 -0.58 -15.91
N GLN A 70 0.03 -1.66 -15.90
CA GLN A 70 0.35 -2.46 -17.09
C GLN A 70 -0.89 -3.07 -17.79
N THR A 71 -2.07 -3.07 -17.14
CA THR A 71 -3.33 -3.49 -17.77
C THR A 71 -4.03 -2.37 -18.54
N GLY A 72 -3.41 -1.19 -18.65
CA GLY A 72 -3.99 0.00 -19.28
C GLY A 72 -4.91 0.80 -18.36
N LYS A 73 -4.85 0.51 -17.05
CA LYS A 73 -5.67 1.12 -16.01
C LYS A 73 -4.96 2.33 -15.39
N THR A 74 -5.73 3.33 -14.95
CA THR A 74 -5.17 4.47 -14.22
C THR A 74 -5.02 4.10 -12.74
N VAL A 75 -3.83 4.29 -12.19
CA VAL A 75 -3.48 3.87 -10.82
C VAL A 75 -2.82 5.02 -10.08
N LEU A 76 -3.30 5.29 -8.86
CA LEU A 76 -2.63 6.17 -7.92
C LEU A 76 -2.00 5.35 -6.80
N ALA A 77 -0.67 5.36 -6.71
CA ALA A 77 0.04 4.85 -5.53
C ALA A 77 0.22 6.00 -4.52
N VAL A 78 -0.35 5.87 -3.33
CA VAL A 78 -0.25 6.84 -2.25
C VAL A 78 0.72 6.32 -1.22
N ASP A 79 1.77 7.09 -0.96
CA ASP A 79 2.72 6.80 0.09
C ASP A 79 2.18 7.34 1.41
N ALA A 80 1.51 6.45 2.15
CA ALA A 80 0.95 6.70 3.47
C ALA A 80 1.90 6.21 4.58
N ASP A 81 3.14 5.83 4.26
CA ASP A 81 4.21 5.72 5.24
C ASP A 81 4.83 7.10 5.45
N LEU A 82 4.22 7.87 6.36
CA LEU A 82 4.71 9.20 6.71
C LEU A 82 5.91 9.14 7.67
N HIS A 83 6.28 7.96 8.17
CA HIS A 83 7.46 7.79 9.02
C HIS A 83 8.72 7.64 8.17
N ASP A 84 8.65 6.84 7.11
CA ASP A 84 9.74 6.64 6.16
C ASP A 84 9.19 6.50 4.71
N PRO A 85 8.82 7.61 4.04
CA PRO A 85 8.22 7.55 2.71
C PRO A 85 9.24 7.12 1.64
N GLN A 86 8.91 6.05 0.89
CA GLN A 86 9.82 5.40 -0.07
C GLN A 86 9.25 5.27 -1.49
N LEU A 87 7.96 5.51 -1.75
CA LEU A 87 7.38 5.21 -3.07
C LEU A 87 7.93 6.10 -4.19
N ALA A 88 8.11 7.39 -3.92
CA ALA A 88 8.59 8.33 -4.92
C ALA A 88 10.04 8.03 -5.33
N SER A 89 10.91 7.71 -4.36
CA SER A 89 12.30 7.32 -4.62
C SER A 89 12.36 6.02 -5.43
N ARG A 90 11.52 5.03 -5.08
CA ARG A 90 11.37 3.77 -5.84
C ARG A 90 10.88 3.97 -7.26
N ALA A 91 10.06 4.98 -7.50
CA ALA A 91 9.58 5.35 -8.83
C ALA A 91 10.58 6.23 -9.62
N GLY A 92 11.72 6.62 -9.03
CA GLY A 92 12.70 7.51 -9.65
C GLY A 92 12.18 8.95 -9.82
N LEU A 93 11.26 9.37 -8.95
CA LEU A 93 10.61 10.67 -9.01
C LEU A 93 11.25 11.66 -8.02
N ALA A 94 11.49 12.89 -8.51
CA ALA A 94 11.69 14.05 -7.67
C ALA A 94 10.33 14.73 -7.44
N VAL A 95 9.84 14.68 -6.21
CA VAL A 95 8.50 15.17 -5.84
C VAL A 95 8.61 16.46 -5.03
N GLY A 96 7.90 17.50 -5.48
CA GLY A 96 7.86 18.81 -4.82
C GLY A 96 6.60 19.07 -4.00
N LYS A 97 5.54 18.29 -4.21
CA LYS A 97 4.25 18.34 -3.49
C LYS A 97 3.91 16.95 -2.99
N THR A 98 3.29 16.87 -1.83
CA THR A 98 3.14 15.64 -1.06
C THR A 98 1.71 15.46 -0.54
N LEU A 99 1.43 14.30 0.04
CA LEU A 99 0.18 13.99 0.72
C LEU A 99 -0.15 15.04 1.79
N ALA A 100 0.84 15.50 2.55
CA ALA A 100 0.66 16.52 3.56
C ALA A 100 0.20 17.87 2.96
N ASP A 101 0.70 18.25 1.78
CA ASP A 101 0.28 19.47 1.09
C ASP A 101 -1.19 19.40 0.65
N VAL A 102 -1.62 18.23 0.18
CA VAL A 102 -3.01 18.01 -0.25
C VAL A 102 -3.95 18.01 0.95
N LEU A 103 -3.59 17.31 2.03
CA LEU A 103 -4.35 17.31 3.29
C LEU A 103 -4.32 18.68 4.00
N GLY A 104 -3.25 19.45 3.81
CA GLY A 104 -3.13 20.83 4.26
C GLY A 104 -4.04 21.79 3.47
N GLY A 105 -4.43 21.42 2.25
CA GLY A 105 -5.17 22.28 1.32
C GLY A 105 -4.27 23.24 0.54
N SER A 106 -2.95 23.07 0.61
CA SER A 106 -1.96 23.89 -0.10
C SER A 106 -1.99 23.65 -1.61
N CYS A 107 -2.42 22.47 -2.06
CA CYS A 107 -2.62 22.15 -3.47
C CYS A 107 -3.67 21.05 -3.65
N PRO A 108 -4.30 20.96 -4.84
CA PRO A 108 -5.22 19.87 -5.15
C PRO A 108 -4.46 18.60 -5.57
N LEU A 109 -5.12 17.44 -5.52
CA LEU A 109 -4.54 16.11 -5.75
C LEU A 109 -3.77 16.03 -7.09
N GLU A 110 -4.33 16.60 -8.15
CA GLU A 110 -3.79 16.54 -9.51
C GLU A 110 -2.42 17.22 -9.64
N GLN A 111 -2.14 18.20 -8.77
CA GLN A 111 -0.85 18.88 -8.76
C GLN A 111 0.20 18.13 -7.95
N ALA A 112 -0.22 17.28 -7.01
CA ALA A 112 0.67 16.48 -6.16
C ALA A 112 0.90 15.07 -6.70
N ALA A 113 -0.05 14.53 -7.48
CA ALA A 113 0.09 13.23 -8.13
C ALA A 113 1.09 13.31 -9.29
N ALA A 114 2.30 12.80 -9.06
CA ALA A 114 3.37 12.79 -10.04
C ALA A 114 3.26 11.55 -10.95
N ALA A 115 3.12 11.74 -12.25
CA ALA A 115 3.13 10.64 -13.22
C ALA A 115 4.50 9.97 -13.29
N VAL A 116 4.53 8.63 -13.36
CA VAL A 116 5.77 7.85 -13.48
C VAL A 116 6.15 7.73 -14.96
N PRO A 117 7.25 8.35 -15.45
CA PRO A 117 7.54 8.40 -16.89
C PRO A 117 7.74 7.03 -17.54
N SER A 118 8.27 6.07 -16.79
CA SER A 118 8.52 4.71 -17.28
C SER A 118 7.29 3.79 -17.23
N GLN A 119 6.17 4.24 -16.65
CA GLN A 119 4.98 3.43 -16.42
C GLN A 119 3.69 4.22 -16.74
N PRO A 120 3.23 4.17 -18.00
CA PRO A 120 1.99 4.82 -18.40
C PRO A 120 0.81 4.37 -17.53
N GLY A 121 -0.01 5.33 -17.09
CA GLY A 121 -1.17 5.07 -16.23
C GLY A 121 -0.86 5.04 -14.73
N LEU A 122 0.42 5.06 -14.31
CA LEU A 122 0.79 5.13 -12.90
C LEU A 122 1.13 6.56 -12.47
N SER A 123 0.51 7.01 -11.37
CA SER A 123 0.88 8.21 -10.64
C SER A 123 1.25 7.86 -9.20
N VAL A 124 2.16 8.64 -8.61
CA VAL A 124 2.55 8.54 -7.21
C VAL A 124 2.17 9.83 -6.49
N LEU A 125 1.43 9.71 -5.39
CA LEU A 125 1.29 10.77 -4.39
C LEU A 125 2.28 10.48 -3.27
N ALA A 126 3.36 11.26 -3.22
CA ALA A 126 4.43 11.06 -2.25
C ALA A 126 4.02 11.45 -0.83
N GLY A 127 4.54 10.72 0.14
CA GLY A 127 4.40 11.03 1.55
C GLY A 127 5.43 12.07 1.98
N SER A 128 5.30 12.53 3.21
CA SER A 128 6.28 13.38 3.85
C SER A 128 6.18 13.25 5.37
N PRO A 129 7.29 13.28 6.11
CA PRO A 129 7.24 13.33 7.56
C PRO A 129 6.40 14.49 8.07
N VAL A 130 5.40 14.17 8.88
CA VAL A 130 4.52 15.15 9.53
C VAL A 130 5.05 15.46 10.94
N LYS A 131 4.98 16.74 11.33
CA LYS A 131 5.55 17.23 12.61
C LYS A 131 4.49 17.58 13.64
N ASP A 132 3.31 18.01 13.21
CA ASP A 132 2.31 18.67 14.07
C ASP A 132 1.09 17.78 14.37
N ALA A 133 1.06 16.54 13.87
CA ALA A 133 0.00 15.58 14.10
C ALA A 133 0.52 14.14 13.99
N SER A 134 -0.15 13.21 14.64
CA SER A 134 0.06 11.78 14.41
C SER A 134 -0.43 11.40 13.00
N PRO A 135 0.36 10.68 12.19
CA PRO A 135 -0.09 10.06 10.94
C PRO A 135 -1.42 9.30 11.06
N ALA A 136 -1.59 8.49 12.11
CA ALA A 136 -2.83 7.75 12.36
C ALA A 136 -4.07 8.65 12.46
N ASP A 137 -3.96 9.81 13.13
CA ASP A 137 -5.05 10.78 13.26
C ASP A 137 -5.35 11.48 11.93
N LEU A 138 -4.32 11.75 11.13
CA LEU A 138 -4.48 12.32 9.79
C LEU A 138 -5.27 11.37 8.89
N PHE A 139 -4.94 10.07 8.93
CA PHE A 139 -5.69 9.06 8.20
C PHE A 139 -7.11 8.93 8.73
N ALA A 140 -7.30 8.98 10.06
CA ALA A 140 -8.62 8.98 10.70
C ALA A 140 -9.51 10.18 10.31
N GLY A 141 -8.92 11.26 9.80
CA GLY A 141 -9.59 12.51 9.52
C GLY A 141 -10.48 12.54 8.27
N GLU A 142 -11.42 13.49 8.27
CA GLU A 142 -12.35 13.77 7.17
C GLU A 142 -11.64 14.22 5.88
N LYS A 143 -10.49 14.89 6.01
CA LYS A 143 -9.71 15.36 4.85
C LYS A 143 -9.16 14.20 4.04
N PHE A 144 -8.64 13.17 4.70
CA PHE A 144 -8.13 11.97 4.04
C PHE A 144 -9.27 11.16 3.41
N ARG A 145 -10.43 11.09 4.07
CA ARG A 145 -11.64 10.50 3.47
C ARG A 145 -12.04 11.20 2.17
N LYS A 146 -12.02 12.53 2.13
CA LYS A 146 -12.31 13.31 0.92
C LYS A 146 -11.27 13.09 -0.18
N LEU A 147 -9.98 13.04 0.18
CA LEU A 147 -8.90 12.71 -0.74
C LEU A 147 -9.14 11.34 -1.41
N LEU A 148 -9.46 10.31 -0.64
CA LEU A 148 -9.71 8.98 -1.19
C LEU A 148 -10.94 8.94 -2.10
N ALA A 149 -12.01 9.68 -1.76
CA ALA A 149 -13.19 9.79 -2.62
C ALA A 149 -12.87 10.50 -3.95
N ASP A 150 -12.05 11.57 -3.91
CA ASP A 150 -11.58 12.26 -5.11
C ASP A 150 -10.67 11.37 -5.97
N ALA A 151 -9.75 10.64 -5.33
CA ALA A 151 -8.88 9.69 -6.01
C ALA A 151 -9.68 8.54 -6.67
N ALA A 152 -10.65 7.96 -5.97
CA ALA A 152 -11.51 6.91 -6.50
C ALA A 152 -12.38 7.38 -7.69
N GLY A 153 -12.67 8.68 -7.78
CA GLY A 153 -13.38 9.26 -8.93
C GLY A 153 -12.50 9.46 -10.18
N ARG A 154 -11.17 9.34 -10.05
CA ARG A 154 -10.19 9.69 -11.11
C ARG A 154 -9.34 8.52 -11.56
N TYR A 155 -9.09 7.58 -10.66
CA TYR A 155 -8.24 6.43 -10.88
C TYR A 155 -9.07 5.15 -10.85
N ASP A 156 -8.80 4.21 -11.76
CA ASP A 156 -9.38 2.86 -11.69
C ASP A 156 -8.98 2.17 -10.38
N TYR A 157 -7.75 2.41 -9.89
CA TYR A 157 -7.24 1.85 -8.65
C TYR A 157 -6.44 2.85 -7.81
N VAL A 158 -6.57 2.75 -6.49
CA VAL A 158 -5.75 3.44 -5.51
C VAL A 158 -5.02 2.40 -4.66
N VAL A 159 -3.69 2.51 -4.57
CA VAL A 159 -2.84 1.62 -3.76
C VAL A 159 -2.20 2.45 -2.65
N LEU A 160 -2.59 2.19 -1.41
CA LEU A 160 -2.04 2.83 -0.22
C LEU A 160 -0.87 1.99 0.28
N CYS A 161 0.30 2.60 0.48
CA CYS A 161 1.42 1.98 1.16
C CYS A 161 1.48 2.51 2.59
N ALA A 162 1.40 1.64 3.58
CA ALA A 162 1.49 1.99 4.99
C ALA A 162 2.82 1.52 5.60
N PRO A 163 3.23 2.09 6.75
CA PRO A 163 4.34 1.54 7.51
C PRO A 163 4.01 0.13 8.00
N ALA A 164 5.00 -0.56 8.55
CA ALA A 164 4.79 -1.88 9.13
C ALA A 164 3.83 -1.84 10.33
N ASP A 165 2.86 -2.75 10.34
CA ASP A 165 1.81 -2.84 11.37
C ASP A 165 2.37 -3.07 12.79
N ALA A 166 3.52 -3.74 12.91
CA ALA A 166 4.17 -3.92 14.21
C ALA A 166 4.77 -2.64 14.81
N ASP A 167 5.07 -1.63 13.97
CA ASP A 167 5.79 -0.44 14.40
C ASP A 167 4.86 0.73 14.68
N TYR A 168 3.78 0.87 13.90
CA TYR A 168 2.86 2.00 13.96
C TYR A 168 1.38 1.58 13.73
N PRO A 169 0.41 2.26 14.38
CA PRO A 169 -1.02 1.93 14.28
C PRO A 169 -1.72 2.47 13.01
N ASP A 170 -0.94 3.00 12.07
CA ASP A 170 -1.42 3.64 10.85
C ASP A 170 -2.20 2.68 9.94
N ALA A 171 -1.72 1.45 9.84
CA ALA A 171 -2.29 0.41 8.98
C ALA A 171 -3.76 0.11 9.33
N GLU A 172 -4.12 0.11 10.62
CA GLU A 172 -5.51 -0.11 11.06
C GLU A 172 -6.45 1.00 10.57
N ASN A 173 -6.03 2.26 10.69
CA ASN A 173 -6.83 3.40 10.22
C ASN A 173 -6.98 3.42 8.70
N LEU A 174 -5.94 2.99 7.99
CA LEU A 174 -5.97 2.85 6.53
C LEU A 174 -6.80 1.65 6.09
N ALA A 175 -6.80 0.56 6.86
CA ALA A 175 -7.56 -0.66 6.57
C ALA A 175 -9.05 -0.37 6.49
N GLY A 176 -9.61 0.32 7.49
CA GLY A 176 -11.02 0.75 7.49
C GLY A 176 -11.41 1.75 6.39
N ARG A 177 -10.45 2.21 5.57
CA ARG A 177 -10.66 3.07 4.39
C ARG A 177 -10.31 2.40 3.07
N SER A 178 -9.85 1.16 3.14
CA SER A 178 -9.54 0.33 1.98
C SER A 178 -10.60 -0.73 1.79
N GLN A 179 -10.70 -1.29 0.59
CA GLN A 179 -11.64 -2.36 0.28
C GLN A 179 -10.97 -3.73 0.34
N ALA A 180 -9.64 -3.77 0.23
CA ALA A 180 -8.83 -4.95 0.41
C ALA A 180 -7.48 -4.59 1.04
N VAL A 181 -6.98 -5.46 1.91
CA VAL A 181 -5.68 -5.31 2.56
C VAL A 181 -4.76 -6.45 2.15
N ILE A 182 -3.53 -6.09 1.79
CA ILE A 182 -2.46 -6.99 1.42
C ILE A 182 -1.38 -6.90 2.49
N LEU A 183 -1.18 -8.01 3.20
CA LEU A 183 -0.12 -8.17 4.19
C LEU A 183 1.12 -8.77 3.55
N THR A 184 2.27 -8.15 3.77
CA THR A 184 3.57 -8.69 3.35
C THR A 184 4.33 -9.27 4.53
N ILE A 185 5.04 -10.37 4.26
CA ILE A 185 5.94 -11.02 5.21
C ILE A 185 7.24 -11.38 4.50
N ARG A 186 8.35 -11.43 5.24
CA ARG A 186 9.62 -11.95 4.76
C ARG A 186 9.85 -13.36 5.29
N TYR A 187 9.95 -14.32 4.38
CA TYR A 187 10.27 -15.70 4.71
C TYR A 187 11.56 -15.82 5.53
N GLY A 188 11.51 -16.68 6.54
CA GLY A 188 12.62 -16.89 7.47
C GLY A 188 12.79 -15.79 8.51
N SER A 189 12.21 -14.60 8.31
CA SER A 189 12.39 -13.42 9.16
C SER A 189 11.15 -13.09 9.98
N THR A 190 9.97 -12.94 9.38
CA THR A 190 8.77 -12.51 10.11
C THR A 190 8.31 -13.59 11.11
N PRO A 191 8.13 -13.27 12.41
CA PRO A 191 7.56 -14.20 13.38
C PRO A 191 6.10 -14.55 13.06
N PHE A 192 5.72 -15.81 13.20
CA PHE A 192 4.35 -16.25 12.93
C PHE A 192 3.34 -15.62 13.90
N GLN A 193 3.73 -15.36 15.15
CA GLN A 193 2.87 -14.66 16.11
C GLN A 193 2.60 -13.22 15.68
N SER A 194 3.63 -12.48 15.24
CA SER A 194 3.46 -11.12 14.71
C SER A 194 2.50 -11.10 13.51
N MET A 195 2.62 -12.06 12.59
CA MET A 195 1.68 -12.20 11.47
C MET A 195 0.25 -12.44 11.95
N LYS A 196 0.06 -13.33 12.93
CA LYS A 196 -1.25 -13.64 13.51
C LYS A 196 -1.88 -12.42 14.21
N GLU A 197 -1.07 -11.63 14.91
CA GLU A 197 -1.51 -10.39 15.55
C GLU A 197 -1.90 -9.32 14.54
N ALA A 198 -1.09 -9.12 13.49
CA ALA A 198 -1.39 -8.19 12.40
C ALA A 198 -2.71 -8.56 11.69
N CYS A 199 -2.91 -9.84 11.35
CA CYS A 199 -4.18 -10.30 10.78
C CYS A 199 -5.38 -10.02 11.71
N ARG A 200 -5.20 -10.14 13.03
CA ARG A 200 -6.28 -9.84 13.99
C ARG A 200 -6.60 -8.36 14.08
N ARG A 201 -5.59 -7.48 14.10
CA ARG A 201 -5.78 -6.03 14.13
C ARG A 201 -6.51 -5.56 12.87
N ILE A 202 -5.99 -5.95 11.72
CA ILE A 202 -6.52 -5.53 10.42
C ILE A 202 -7.91 -6.10 10.14
N ALA A 203 -8.23 -7.32 10.59
CA ALA A 203 -9.55 -7.90 10.36
C ALA A 203 -10.69 -7.24 11.18
N VAL A 204 -10.34 -6.44 12.19
CA VAL A 204 -11.31 -5.76 13.08
C VAL A 204 -11.49 -4.29 12.70
N ALA A 205 -10.59 -3.73 11.88
CA ALA A 205 -10.64 -2.36 11.36
C ALA A 205 -11.63 -2.23 10.20
#